data_AF-X1HJ86-F1
#
_entry.id   AF-X1HJ86-F1
#
_cell.length_a   1.000
_cell.length_b   1.000
_cell.length_c   1.000
_cell.angle_alpha   90.00
_cell.angle_beta   90.00
_cell.angle_gamma   90.00
#
_symmetry.space_group_name_H-M   'P 1'
#
loop_
_entity.id
_entity.type
_entity.pdbx_description
1 polymer ?
#
loop_
_entity_poly.entity_id
_entity_poly.type
_entity_poly.pdbx_seq_one_letter_code
_entity_poly.pdbx_strand_id
1 'polypeptide(L)'
;ISPYDTHTQLIERFCNHFAGAFLVPRNALDQDINVREIRRRSIIDNSLLFESANHFRVSVQVVLRRLLICGHINRSQYQVKLEELEVQKRPPKRKRGFGMTTPKRCITENGRFFTAMTLAAKERDSITYSDLADYLAIDLKYLDKVEALL
;
A
#
# COMPACT_ATOMS: atom_id res chain seq x y z
N ILE A 1 -26.84 -3.93 -22.09
CA ILE A 1 -26.62 -4.39 -20.70
C ILE A 1 -25.39 -5.28 -20.74
N SER A 2 -24.23 -4.82 -20.25
CA SER A 2 -23.05 -5.67 -20.10
C SER A 2 -22.74 -5.81 -18.61
N PRO A 3 -23.20 -6.89 -17.96
CA PRO A 3 -22.89 -7.12 -16.56
C PRO A 3 -22.29 -8.53 -16.44
N TYR A 4 -20.97 -8.62 -16.39
CA TYR A 4 -20.19 -9.76 -15.89
C TYR A 4 -20.92 -11.09 -15.77
N ASP A 5 -20.60 -12.01 -16.68
CA ASP A 5 -21.02 -13.41 -16.69
C ASP A 5 -21.23 -13.97 -15.26
N THR A 6 -22.48 -14.32 -14.93
CA THR A 6 -22.90 -14.83 -13.62
C THR A 6 -22.03 -16.00 -13.18
N HIS A 7 -21.56 -16.81 -14.14
CA HIS A 7 -20.67 -17.92 -13.88
C HIS A 7 -19.31 -17.47 -13.32
N THR A 8 -18.73 -16.41 -13.89
CA THR A 8 -17.46 -15.83 -13.41
C THR A 8 -17.60 -15.28 -11.99
N GLN A 9 -18.71 -14.62 -11.65
CA GLN A 9 -18.96 -14.12 -10.30
C GLN A 9 -19.10 -15.26 -9.28
N LEU A 10 -19.76 -16.36 -9.64
CA LEU A 10 -19.88 -17.53 -8.79
C LEU A 10 -18.51 -18.17 -8.54
N ILE A 11 -17.69 -18.30 -9.58
CA ILE A 11 -16.31 -18.80 -9.47
C ILE A 11 -15.49 -17.88 -8.56
N GLU A 12 -15.55 -16.57 -8.75
CA GLU A 12 -14.81 -15.61 -7.92
C GLU A 12 -15.23 -15.69 -6.44
N ARG A 13 -16.53 -15.83 -6.17
CA ARG A 13 -17.03 -16.00 -4.79
C ARG A 13 -16.53 -17.31 -4.17
N PHE A 14 -16.52 -18.39 -4.94
CA PHE A 14 -15.97 -19.68 -4.52
C PHE A 14 -14.47 -19.58 -4.24
N CYS A 15 -13.67 -19.04 -5.17
CA CYS A 15 -12.23 -18.87 -5.03
C CYS A 15 -11.89 -18.00 -3.82
N ASN A 16 -12.60 -16.88 -3.61
CA ASN A 16 -12.41 -16.02 -2.45
C ASN A 16 -12.77 -16.71 -1.12
N HIS A 17 -13.83 -17.53 -1.11
CA HIS A 17 -14.20 -18.31 0.07
C HIS A 17 -13.13 -19.37 0.39
N PHE A 18 -12.69 -20.11 -0.63
CA PHE A 18 -11.64 -21.11 -0.52
C PHE A 18 -10.32 -20.49 -0.05
N ALA A 19 -9.84 -19.44 -0.72
CA ALA A 19 -8.59 -18.76 -0.36
C ALA A 19 -8.65 -18.24 1.08
N GLY A 20 -9.76 -17.65 1.50
CA GLY A 20 -9.93 -17.21 2.89
C GLY A 20 -9.89 -18.36 3.90
N ALA A 21 -10.51 -19.50 3.60
CA ALA A 21 -10.48 -20.67 4.46
C ALA A 21 -9.11 -21.35 4.49
N PHE A 22 -8.38 -21.32 3.38
CA PHE A 22 -7.03 -21.85 3.26
C PHE A 22 -6.01 -20.99 4.01
N LEU A 23 -6.04 -19.67 3.81
CA LEU A 23 -5.13 -18.73 4.47
C LEU A 23 -5.43 -18.58 5.97
N VAL A 24 -6.70 -18.68 6.36
CA VAL A 24 -7.15 -18.55 7.75
C VAL A 24 -8.07 -19.73 8.10
N PRO A 25 -7.47 -20.89 8.42
CA PRO A 25 -8.20 -22.09 8.82
C PRO A 25 -9.03 -21.87 10.09
N ARG A 26 -10.20 -22.52 10.18
CA ARG A 26 -11.12 -22.33 11.32
C ARG A 26 -10.48 -22.71 12.65
N ASN A 27 -9.83 -23.86 12.71
CA ASN A 27 -9.13 -24.35 13.89
C ASN A 27 -8.03 -23.39 14.37
N ALA A 28 -7.24 -22.82 13.45
CA ALA A 28 -6.21 -21.85 13.79
C ALA A 28 -6.83 -20.53 14.28
N LEU A 29 -7.89 -20.06 13.61
CA LEU A 29 -8.63 -18.86 14.00
C LEU A 29 -9.27 -19.00 15.40
N ASP A 30 -9.81 -20.18 15.73
CA ASP A 30 -10.39 -20.49 17.05
C ASP A 30 -9.36 -20.52 18.19
N GLN A 31 -8.10 -20.81 17.85
CA GLN A 31 -6.99 -20.86 18.80
C GLN A 31 -6.29 -19.52 18.96
N ASP A 32 -6.48 -18.58 18.03
CA ASP A 32 -5.90 -17.25 18.08
C ASP A 32 -6.38 -16.48 19.32
N ILE A 33 -5.43 -15.98 20.12
CA ILE A 33 -5.72 -15.34 21.40
C ILE A 33 -6.56 -14.07 21.23
N ASN A 34 -6.32 -13.32 20.17
CA ASN A 34 -7.02 -12.08 19.88
C ASN A 34 -8.45 -12.36 19.42
N VAL A 35 -8.67 -13.43 18.65
CA VAL A 35 -10.03 -13.89 18.30
C VAL A 35 -10.81 -14.35 19.53
N ARG A 36 -10.16 -15.06 20.45
CA ARG A 36 -10.79 -15.46 21.73
C ARG A 36 -11.20 -14.25 22.56
N GLU A 37 -10.36 -13.21 22.61
CA GLU A 37 -10.68 -11.95 23.26
C GLU A 37 -11.88 -11.23 22.62
N ILE A 38 -11.91 -11.15 21.28
CA ILE A 38 -13.03 -10.57 20.53
C ILE A 38 -14.35 -11.31 20.87
N ARG A 39 -14.32 -12.65 20.91
CA ARG A 39 -15.48 -13.46 21.27
C ARG A 39 -15.94 -13.20 22.71
N ARG A 40 -14.99 -13.15 23.66
CA ARG A 40 -15.29 -12.96 25.08
C ARG A 40 -15.93 -11.59 25.34
N ARG A 41 -15.39 -10.54 24.73
CA ARG A 41 -15.86 -9.16 24.94
C ARG A 41 -17.05 -8.79 24.06
N SER A 42 -17.31 -9.57 23.00
CA SER A 42 -18.27 -9.23 21.94
C SER A 42 -18.02 -7.85 21.31
N ILE A 43 -16.79 -7.34 21.41
CA ILE A 43 -16.34 -6.05 20.91
C ILE A 43 -15.17 -6.29 19.97
N ILE A 44 -15.23 -5.68 18.78
CA ILE A 44 -14.21 -5.81 17.75
C ILE A 44 -13.25 -4.62 17.84
N ASP A 45 -12.19 -4.80 18.63
CA ASP A 45 -11.08 -3.85 18.66
C ASP A 45 -10.26 -3.94 17.35
N ASN A 46 -9.89 -2.77 16.82
CA ASN A 46 -8.98 -2.67 15.68
C ASN A 46 -7.64 -3.30 15.99
N SER A 47 -7.09 -3.07 17.20
CA SER A 47 -5.77 -3.59 17.59
C SER A 47 -5.71 -5.12 17.46
N LEU A 48 -6.69 -5.80 18.06
CA LEU A 48 -6.84 -7.26 18.01
C LEU A 48 -6.99 -7.77 16.56
N LEU A 49 -7.79 -7.09 15.74
CA LEU A 49 -7.94 -7.43 14.32
C LEU A 49 -6.63 -7.28 13.53
N PHE A 50 -5.88 -6.21 13.75
CA PHE A 50 -4.58 -5.97 13.09
C PHE A 50 -3.55 -7.02 13.50
N GLU A 51 -3.49 -7.37 14.78
CA GLU A 51 -2.59 -8.39 15.27
C GLU A 51 -2.93 -9.77 14.70
N SER A 52 -4.20 -10.17 14.70
CA SER A 52 -4.61 -11.42 14.03
C SER A 52 -4.28 -11.37 12.52
N ALA A 53 -4.49 -10.24 11.85
CA ALA A 53 -4.13 -10.09 10.43
C ALA A 53 -2.63 -10.25 10.18
N ASN A 54 -1.79 -9.69 11.05
CA ASN A 54 -0.34 -9.85 11.00
C ASN A 54 0.08 -11.30 11.26
N HIS A 55 -0.55 -11.97 12.23
CA HIS A 55 -0.29 -13.37 12.54
C HIS A 55 -0.56 -14.28 11.33
N PHE A 56 -1.69 -14.09 10.65
CA PHE A 56 -2.04 -14.86 9.44
C PHE A 56 -1.41 -14.30 8.15
N ARG A 57 -0.70 -13.17 8.20
CA ARG A 57 -0.13 -12.46 7.05
C ARG A 57 -1.14 -12.16 5.94
N VAL A 58 -2.34 -11.75 6.33
CA VAL A 58 -3.42 -11.36 5.41
C VAL A 58 -3.91 -9.95 5.71
N SER A 59 -4.84 -9.44 4.88
CA SER A 59 -5.47 -8.16 5.19
C SER A 59 -6.47 -8.27 6.34
N VAL A 60 -6.69 -7.16 7.06
CA VAL A 60 -7.71 -7.08 8.11
C VAL A 60 -9.10 -7.46 7.61
N GLN A 61 -9.42 -7.12 6.36
CA GLN A 61 -10.71 -7.48 5.76
C GLN A 61 -10.86 -9.00 5.58
N VAL A 62 -9.77 -9.73 5.30
CA VAL A 62 -9.80 -11.20 5.24
C VAL A 62 -10.13 -11.78 6.61
N VAL A 63 -9.45 -11.32 7.67
CA VAL A 63 -9.74 -11.77 9.05
C VAL A 63 -11.17 -11.45 9.44
N LEU A 64 -11.62 -10.20 9.22
CA LEU A 64 -12.98 -9.76 9.53
C LEU A 64 -14.04 -10.63 8.82
N ARG A 65 -13.83 -10.94 7.53
CA ARG A 65 -14.73 -11.82 6.76
C ARG A 65 -14.72 -13.25 7.31
N ARG A 66 -13.56 -13.75 7.74
CA ARG A 66 -13.44 -15.09 8.32
C ARG A 66 -14.08 -15.20 9.70
N LEU A 67 -14.01 -14.15 10.54
CA LEU A 67 -14.75 -14.07 11.79
C LEU A 67 -16.26 -14.20 11.55
N LEU A 68 -16.81 -13.52 10.52
CA LEU A 68 -18.22 -13.64 10.16
C LEU A 68 -18.57 -15.06 9.69
N ILE A 69 -17.79 -15.62 8.76
CA ILE A 69 -18.04 -16.97 8.20
C ILE A 69 -17.97 -18.05 9.30
N CYS A 70 -17.04 -17.92 10.24
CA CYS A 70 -16.87 -18.87 11.34
C CYS A 70 -17.87 -18.66 12.50
N GLY A 71 -18.68 -17.59 12.46
CA GLY A 71 -19.71 -17.29 13.46
C GLY A 71 -19.21 -16.62 14.73
N HIS A 72 -18.04 -15.98 14.70
CA HIS A 72 -17.49 -15.26 15.85
C HIS A 72 -18.05 -13.85 16.02
N ILE A 73 -18.60 -13.29 14.93
CA ILE A 73 -19.25 -11.99 14.91
C ILE A 73 -20.55 -12.10 14.11
N ASN A 74 -21.48 -11.21 14.35
CA ASN A 74 -22.72 -11.12 13.59
C ASN A 74 -22.59 -10.15 12.39
N ARG A 75 -23.61 -10.16 11.52
CA ARG A 75 -23.63 -9.34 10.30
C ARG A 75 -23.63 -7.84 10.58
N SER A 76 -24.25 -7.40 11.68
CA SER A 76 -24.27 -5.98 12.08
C SER A 76 -22.87 -5.51 12.49
N GLN A 77 -22.20 -6.26 13.35
CA GLN A 77 -20.82 -5.99 13.76
C GLN A 77 -19.86 -5.97 12.56
N TYR A 78 -20.03 -6.91 11.63
CA TYR A 78 -19.25 -6.96 10.39
C TYR A 78 -19.43 -5.68 9.56
N GLN A 79 -20.67 -5.25 9.35
CA GLN A 79 -20.99 -4.09 8.51
C GLN A 79 -20.40 -2.80 9.08
N VAL A 80 -20.63 -2.56 10.39
CA VAL A 80 -20.08 -1.41 11.11
C VAL A 80 -18.56 -1.37 10.98
N LYS A 81 -17.89 -2.51 11.18
CA LYS A 81 -16.44 -2.58 11.11
C LYS A 81 -15.89 -2.42 9.70
N LEU A 82 -16.59 -2.94 8.70
CA LEU A 82 -16.20 -2.77 7.31
C LEU A 82 -16.23 -1.29 6.91
N GLU A 83 -17.28 -0.58 7.31
CA GLU A 83 -17.42 0.86 7.07
C GLU A 83 -16.31 1.67 7.76
N GLU A 84 -16.00 1.35 9.03
CA GLU A 84 -14.86 1.98 9.74
C GLU A 84 -13.54 1.80 8.97
N LEU A 85 -13.26 0.59 8.47
CA LEU A 85 -12.05 0.29 7.72
C LEU A 85 -12.01 1.01 6.36
N GLU A 86 -13.16 1.18 5.71
CA GLU A 86 -13.27 1.93 4.45
C GLU A 86 -13.08 3.45 4.66
N VAL A 87 -13.61 3.99 5.75
CA VAL A 87 -13.41 5.39 6.13
C VAL A 87 -11.94 5.66 6.46
N GLN A 88 -11.27 4.76 7.19
CA GLN A 88 -9.84 4.87 7.48
C GLN A 88 -8.96 4.72 6.24
N LYS A 89 -9.40 3.96 5.23
CA LYS A 89 -8.71 3.82 3.94
C LYS A 89 -8.84 5.04 3.04
N ARG A 90 -9.77 5.97 3.30
CA ARG A 90 -9.83 7.24 2.56
C ARG A 90 -8.62 8.07 2.97
N PRO A 91 -7.60 8.24 2.11
CA PRO A 91 -6.49 9.11 2.47
C PRO A 91 -7.07 10.52 2.67
N PRO A 92 -6.60 11.31 3.66
CA PRO A 92 -6.69 12.77 3.51
C PRO A 92 -6.06 13.04 2.16
N LYS A 93 -6.67 13.85 1.28
CA LYS A 93 -6.20 14.13 -0.10
C LYS A 93 -4.66 14.35 -0.13
N ARG A 94 -3.88 13.27 -0.23
CA ARG A 94 -2.42 13.32 -0.23
C ARG A 94 -2.06 13.60 -1.67
N LYS A 95 -1.36 14.72 -1.87
CA LYS A 95 -0.78 15.10 -3.17
C LYS A 95 -0.02 13.87 -3.69
N ARG A 96 -0.38 13.42 -4.89
CA ARG A 96 0.24 12.28 -5.57
C ARG A 96 1.75 12.50 -5.63
N GLY A 97 2.49 11.62 -4.97
CA GLY A 97 3.95 11.66 -4.91
C GLY A 97 4.49 10.31 -4.46
N PHE A 98 4.01 9.22 -5.08
CA PHE A 98 4.62 7.91 -4.94
C PHE A 98 5.67 7.79 -6.06
N GLY A 99 6.92 8.04 -5.71
CA GLY A 99 8.06 8.08 -6.63
C GLY A 99 9.16 9.00 -6.10
N MET A 100 10.42 8.59 -6.23
CA MET A 100 11.55 9.46 -5.95
C MET A 100 11.46 10.68 -6.88
N THR A 101 11.58 11.89 -6.33
CA THR A 101 11.48 13.11 -7.16
C THR A 101 12.57 13.10 -8.22
N THR A 102 12.29 13.62 -9.42
CA THR A 102 13.26 13.68 -10.53
C THR A 102 14.64 14.22 -10.11
N PRO A 103 14.74 15.27 -9.26
CA PRO A 103 16.04 15.72 -8.74
C PRO A 103 16.76 14.69 -7.86
N LYS A 104 16.04 14.01 -6.95
CA LYS A 104 16.62 12.96 -6.10
C LYS A 104 17.04 11.74 -6.91
N ARG A 105 16.29 11.43 -7.97
CA ARG A 105 16.59 10.36 -8.92
C ARG A 105 17.89 10.61 -9.66
N CYS A 106 18.08 11.81 -10.22
CA CYS A 106 19.32 12.21 -10.88
C CYS A 106 20.55 12.01 -9.98
N ILE A 107 20.53 12.48 -8.74
CA ILE A 107 21.67 12.35 -7.82
C ILE A 107 21.94 10.90 -7.45
N THR A 108 20.90 10.07 -7.34
CA THR A 108 21.03 8.65 -6.96
C THR A 108 21.56 7.80 -8.11
N GLU A 109 21.13 8.07 -9.34
CA GLU A 109 21.53 7.31 -10.54
C GLU A 109 22.93 7.75 -11.03
N ASN A 110 23.21 9.05 -11.06
CA ASN A 110 24.46 9.59 -11.58
C ASN A 110 25.56 9.72 -10.51
N GLY A 111 25.17 9.79 -9.23
CA GLY A 111 26.08 9.99 -8.11
C GLY A 111 26.42 11.47 -7.86
N ARG A 112 26.51 11.87 -6.58
CA ARG A 112 26.73 13.27 -6.16
C ARG A 112 27.95 13.92 -6.82
N PHE A 113 29.07 13.20 -6.92
CA PHE A 113 30.32 13.74 -7.46
C PHE A 113 30.19 14.08 -8.94
N PHE A 114 29.62 13.18 -9.74
CA PHE A 114 29.40 13.43 -11.16
C PHE A 114 28.45 14.61 -11.34
N THR A 115 27.31 14.62 -10.65
CA THR A 115 26.34 15.73 -10.75
C THR A 115 26.96 17.09 -10.41
N ALA A 116 27.76 17.17 -9.33
CA ALA A 116 28.45 18.40 -8.95
C ALA A 116 29.51 18.83 -9.98
N MET A 117 30.27 17.89 -10.53
CA MET A 117 31.29 18.16 -11.55
C MET A 117 30.66 18.70 -12.84
N THR A 118 29.55 18.12 -13.29
CA THR A 118 28.86 18.55 -14.52
C THR A 118 28.27 19.95 -14.37
N LEU A 119 27.71 20.27 -13.19
CA LEU A 119 27.25 21.63 -12.87
C LEU A 119 28.39 22.64 -12.87
N ALA A 120 29.52 22.32 -12.23
CA ALA A 120 30.70 23.19 -12.21
C ALA A 120 31.33 23.37 -13.61
N ALA A 121 31.29 22.34 -14.46
CA ALA A 121 31.75 22.43 -15.85
C ALA A 121 30.86 23.39 -16.67
N LYS A 122 29.56 23.38 -16.42
CA LYS A 122 28.62 24.34 -17.02
C LYS A 122 28.86 25.76 -16.51
N GLU A 123 29.12 25.96 -15.22
CA GLU A 123 29.45 27.30 -14.68
C GLU A 123 30.72 27.91 -15.30
N ARG A 124 31.63 27.05 -15.77
CA ARG A 124 32.86 27.44 -16.46
C ARG A 124 32.69 27.51 -17.98
N ASP A 125 31.46 27.51 -18.48
CA ASP A 125 31.10 27.51 -19.90
C ASP A 125 31.83 26.42 -20.73
N SER A 126 32.23 25.32 -20.07
CA SER A 126 32.94 24.21 -20.71
C SER A 126 31.99 23.25 -21.41
N ILE A 127 30.70 23.30 -21.06
CA ILE A 127 29.61 22.53 -21.67
C ILE A 127 28.37 23.43 -21.79
N THR A 128 27.48 23.12 -22.72
CA THR A 128 26.22 23.86 -22.90
C THR A 128 25.11 23.33 -21.98
N TYR A 129 23.99 24.07 -21.89
CA TYR A 129 22.79 23.58 -21.20
C TYR A 129 22.21 22.31 -21.86
N SER A 130 22.37 22.14 -23.18
CA SER A 130 21.95 20.91 -23.86
C SER A 130 22.78 19.73 -23.35
N ASP A 131 24.10 19.89 -23.34
CA ASP A 131 25.03 18.87 -22.86
C ASP A 131 24.76 18.52 -21.38
N LEU A 132 24.47 19.52 -20.55
CA LEU A 132 24.14 19.31 -19.13
C LEU A 132 22.85 18.47 -18.96
N ALA A 133 21.81 18.76 -19.74
CA ALA A 133 20.56 18.00 -19.70
C ALA A 133 20.77 16.55 -20.17
N ASP A 134 21.58 16.36 -21.22
CA ASP A 134 21.91 15.05 -21.77
C ASP A 134 22.77 14.22 -20.80
N TYR A 135 23.81 14.81 -20.21
CA TYR A 135 24.69 14.13 -19.26
C TYR A 135 24.00 13.75 -17.96
N LEU A 136 23.08 14.59 -17.47
CA LEU A 136 22.34 14.30 -16.23
C LEU A 136 21.03 13.55 -16.48
N ALA A 137 20.64 13.37 -17.74
CA ALA A 137 19.36 12.79 -18.17
C ALA A 137 18.15 13.44 -17.47
N ILE A 138 18.14 14.78 -17.36
CA ILE A 138 17.06 15.54 -16.72
C ILE A 138 16.63 16.77 -17.52
N ASP A 139 15.35 17.11 -17.41
CA ASP A 139 14.84 18.38 -17.92
C ASP A 139 15.44 19.57 -17.13
N LEU A 140 15.81 20.63 -17.85
CA LEU A 140 16.39 21.87 -17.30
C LEU A 140 15.54 22.50 -16.17
N LYS A 141 14.22 22.33 -16.19
CA LYS A 141 13.28 22.83 -15.16
C LYS A 141 13.51 22.23 -13.76
N TYR A 142 14.34 21.19 -13.65
CA TYR A 142 14.68 20.55 -12.39
C TYR A 142 16.09 20.90 -11.89
N LEU A 143 16.89 21.68 -12.63
CA LEU A 143 18.27 22.01 -12.26
C LEU A 143 18.39 22.74 -10.93
N ASP A 144 17.61 23.81 -10.72
CA ASP A 144 17.61 24.56 -9.45
C ASP A 144 17.34 23.65 -8.24
N LYS A 145 16.53 22.60 -8.46
CA LYS A 145 16.18 21.63 -7.42
C LYS A 145 17.23 20.55 -7.24
N VAL A 146 18.08 20.30 -8.23
CA VAL A 146 19.24 19.40 -8.12
C VAL A 146 20.36 20.11 -7.39
N GLU A 147 20.65 21.36 -7.76
CA GLU A 147 21.63 22.22 -7.07
C GLU A 147 21.30 22.36 -5.58
N ALA A 148 20.03 22.58 -5.23
CA ALA A 148 19.59 22.69 -3.84
C ALA A 148 19.71 21.38 -3.02
N LEU A 149 19.95 20.23 -3.67
CA LEU A 149 20.06 18.91 -3.02
C LEU A 149 21.50 18.38 -2.93
N LEU A 150 22.44 19.02 -3.63
CA LEU A 150 23.87 18.70 -3.58
C LEU A 150 24.52 19.28 -2.33
#